data_AF-A0A7U9JB47-F1
#
_entry.id   AF-A0A7U9JB47-F1
#
_cell.length_a   1.000
_cell.length_b   1.000
_cell.length_c   1.000
_cell.angle_alpha   90.00
_cell.angle_beta   90.00
_cell.angle_gamma   90.00
#
_symmetry.space_group_name_H-M   'P 1'
#
loop_
_entity.id
_entity.type
_entity.pdbx_description
1 polymer ?
#
loop_
_entity_poly.entity_id
_entity_poly.type
_entity_poly.pdbx_seq_one_letter_code
_entity_poly.pdbx_strand_id
1 'polypeptide(L)'
;DIKANMATKQELEDIKANMATKQELEDIKANMATKQELEDIKANMATKQELEDVKNNLMKELDHVKANMVTKQEFVFVQQAVLETNEIVKKIEQNMEKHERILDLLSRRSIEQEAAISSIRLIKAP
;
A
#
# COMPACT_ATOMS: atom_id res chain seq x y z
N ASP A 1 62.73 61.53 -20.85
CA ASP A 1 61.45 61.47 -21.62
C ASP A 1 61.14 60.10 -22.20
N ILE A 2 62.03 59.45 -22.95
CA ILE A 2 61.77 58.11 -23.57
C ILE A 2 61.41 57.02 -22.55
N LYS A 3 62.10 56.95 -21.40
CA LYS A 3 61.81 55.97 -20.34
C LYS A 3 60.42 56.10 -19.74
N ALA A 4 59.95 57.33 -19.50
CA ALA A 4 58.61 57.59 -18.99
C ALA A 4 57.54 57.18 -20.01
N ASN A 5 57.80 57.43 -21.30
CA ASN A 5 56.90 57.07 -22.39
C ASN A 5 56.83 55.54 -22.64
N MET A 6 57.91 54.81 -22.35
CA MET A 6 57.90 53.33 -22.39
C MET A 6 57.16 52.74 -21.18
N ALA A 7 57.31 53.33 -20.00
CA ALA A 7 56.57 52.91 -18.81
C ALA A 7 55.05 53.08 -18.99
N THR A 8 54.61 54.24 -19.49
CA THR A 8 53.18 54.49 -19.77
C THR A 8 52.62 53.61 -20.87
N LYS A 9 53.42 53.23 -21.87
CA LYS A 9 52.99 52.29 -22.93
C LYS A 9 52.77 50.88 -22.38
N GLN A 10 53.68 50.41 -21.51
CA GLN A 10 53.55 49.11 -20.86
C GLN A 10 52.29 49.04 -19.99
N GLU A 11 52.04 50.07 -19.18
CA GLU A 11 50.83 50.15 -18.34
C GLU A 11 49.54 50.13 -19.19
N LEU A 12 49.54 50.74 -20.38
CA LEU A 12 48.39 50.77 -21.27
C LEU A 12 48.13 49.42 -21.97
N GLU A 13 49.19 48.68 -22.27
CA GLU A 13 49.10 47.28 -22.74
C GLU A 13 48.57 46.36 -21.65
N ASP A 14 49.04 46.52 -20.41
CA ASP A 14 48.57 45.74 -19.26
C ASP A 14 47.09 46.01 -18.95
N ILE A 15 46.63 47.26 -19.07
CA ILE A 15 45.20 47.61 -18.93
C ILE A 15 44.38 46.95 -20.04
N LYS A 16 44.86 46.97 -21.28
CA LYS A 16 44.17 46.31 -22.41
C LYS A 16 44.08 44.79 -22.24
N ALA A 17 45.11 44.17 -21.67
CA ALA A 17 45.13 42.73 -21.42
C ALA A 17 44.19 42.31 -20.29
N ASN A 18 43.95 43.18 -19.30
CA ASN A 18 43.11 42.88 -18.13
C ASN A 18 41.67 43.41 -18.23
N MET A 19 41.38 44.28 -19.20
CA MET A 19 40.04 44.81 -19.40
C MET A 19 39.20 43.82 -20.21
N ALA A 20 38.02 43.47 -19.68
CA ALA A 20 37.04 42.72 -20.45
C ALA A 20 36.61 43.50 -21.69
N THR A 21 36.68 42.84 -22.84
CA THR A 21 36.20 43.34 -24.11
C THR A 21 34.68 43.36 -24.14
N LYS A 22 34.13 44.18 -25.05
CA LYS A 22 32.67 44.29 -25.24
C LYS A 22 32.03 42.95 -25.63
N GLN A 23 32.75 42.14 -26.41
CA GLN A 23 32.31 40.80 -26.80
C GLN A 23 32.23 39.86 -25.59
N GLU A 24 33.26 39.86 -24.73
CA GLU A 24 33.26 39.03 -23.51
C GLU A 24 32.12 39.42 -22.56
N LEU A 25 31.77 40.71 -22.46
CA LEU A 25 30.62 41.16 -21.66
C LEU A 25 29.26 40.74 -22.25
N GLU A 26 29.11 40.71 -23.57
CA GLU A 26 27.91 40.21 -24.24
C GLU A 26 27.77 38.69 -24.06
N ASP A 27 28.85 37.94 -24.20
CA ASP A 27 28.87 36.49 -24.00
C ASP A 27 28.56 36.12 -22.54
N ILE A 28 29.09 36.87 -21.57
CA ILE A 28 28.75 36.72 -20.14
C ILE A 28 27.25 36.97 -19.92
N LYS A 29 26.69 38.01 -20.54
CA LYS A 29 25.26 38.32 -20.42
C LYS A 29 24.35 37.25 -21.03
N ALA A 30 24.77 36.66 -22.14
CA ALA A 30 24.02 35.61 -22.82
C ALA A 30 24.04 34.28 -22.05
N ASN A 31 25.11 34.01 -21.30
CA ASN A 31 25.29 32.75 -20.56
C ASN A 31 24.86 32.81 -19.09
N MET A 32 24.76 33.99 -18.50
CA MET A 32 24.29 34.12 -17.11
C MET A 32 22.76 34.14 -17.05
N ALA A 33 22.23 33.34 -16.12
CA ALA A 33 20.82 33.43 -15.76
C ALA A 33 20.51 34.85 -15.24
N THR A 34 19.44 35.43 -15.76
CA THR A 34 18.90 36.69 -15.31
C THR A 34 18.32 36.55 -13.90
N LYS A 35 18.20 37.68 -13.21
CA LYS A 35 17.58 37.73 -11.88
C LYS A 35 16.14 37.18 -11.89
N GLN A 36 15.40 37.45 -12.97
CA GLN A 36 14.03 36.93 -13.13
C GLN A 36 14.02 35.41 -13.24
N GLU A 37 14.88 34.82 -14.08
CA GLU A 37 14.98 33.35 -14.21
C GLU A 37 15.36 32.67 -12.89
N LEU A 38 16.24 33.28 -12.09
CA LEU A 38 16.61 32.75 -10.77
C LEU A 38 15.46 32.86 -9.74
N GLU A 39 14.63 33.89 -9.80
CA GLU A 39 13.43 33.99 -8.96
C GLU A 39 12.36 32.98 -9.39
N ASP A 40 12.15 32.81 -10.70
CA ASP A 40 11.22 31.82 -11.23
C ASP A 40 11.66 30.39 -10.87
N ILE A 41 12.96 30.08 -10.94
CA ILE A 41 13.51 28.79 -10.49
C ILE A 41 13.27 28.59 -8.99
N LYS A 42 13.50 29.62 -8.15
CA LYS A 42 13.26 29.52 -6.71
C LYS A 42 11.79 29.33 -6.37
N ALA A 43 10.88 29.97 -7.10
CA ALA A 43 9.44 29.85 -6.87
C ALA A 43 8.91 28.46 -7.26
N ASN A 44 9.50 27.82 -8.27
CA ASN A 44 9.05 26.53 -8.79
C ASN A 44 9.81 25.32 -8.21
N MET A 45 10.96 25.54 -7.59
CA MET A 45 11.75 24.46 -6.99
C MET A 45 11.21 24.09 -5.61
N ALA A 46 10.95 22.80 -5.42
CA ALA A 46 10.64 22.28 -4.09
C ALA A 46 11.82 22.51 -3.14
N THR A 47 11.52 23.12 -2.00
CA THR A 47 12.46 23.35 -0.92
C THR A 47 12.77 22.04 -0.20
N LYS A 48 13.90 22.01 0.50
CA LYS A 48 14.26 20.88 1.36
C LYS A 48 13.19 20.58 2.42
N GLN A 49 12.52 21.61 2.92
CA GLN A 49 11.47 21.46 3.92
C GLN A 49 10.24 20.75 3.34
N GLU A 50 9.78 21.17 2.16
CA GLU A 50 8.63 20.54 1.50
C GLU A 50 8.89 19.06 1.20
N LEU A 51 10.11 18.71 0.78
CA LEU A 51 10.48 17.31 0.55
C LEU A 51 10.50 16.49 1.85
N GLU A 52 10.96 17.06 2.96
CA GLU A 52 10.94 16.36 4.26
C GLU A 52 9.51 16.21 4.79
N ASP A 53 8.64 17.20 4.58
CA ASP A 53 7.23 17.12 4.95
C ASP A 53 6.50 16.02 4.15
N VAL A 54 6.74 15.94 2.84
CA VAL A 54 6.21 14.86 1.98
C VAL A 54 6.70 13.50 2.46
N LYS A 55 8.00 13.36 2.75
CA LYS A 55 8.59 12.12 3.27
C LYS A 55 7.96 11.71 4.61
N ASN A 56 7.76 12.66 5.53
CA ASN A 56 7.13 12.40 6.82
C ASN A 56 5.67 11.97 6.68
N ASN A 57 4.93 12.60 5.76
CA ASN A 57 3.55 12.21 5.47
C ASN A 57 3.49 10.81 4.86
N LEU A 58 4.36 10.51 3.90
CA LEU A 58 4.46 9.17 3.31
C LEU A 58 4.83 8.10 4.35
N MET A 59 5.70 8.43 5.31
CA MET A 59 6.07 7.50 6.39
C MET A 59 4.87 7.22 7.30
N LYS A 60 4.10 8.25 7.68
CA LYS A 60 2.88 8.10 8.48
C LYS A 60 1.83 7.25 7.76
N GLU A 61 1.61 7.50 6.47
CA GLU A 61 0.70 6.69 5.65
C GLU A 61 1.17 5.24 5.57
N LEU A 62 2.48 5.02 5.39
CA LEU A 62 3.06 3.68 5.37
C LEU A 62 2.86 2.94 6.70
N ASP A 63 3.04 3.62 7.82
CA ASP A 63 2.81 3.03 9.15
C ASP A 63 1.33 2.73 9.38
N HIS A 64 0.44 3.62 8.93
CA HIS A 64 -1.01 3.37 8.96
C HIS A 64 -1.40 2.15 8.12
N VAL A 65 -0.84 2.01 6.91
CA VAL A 65 -1.07 0.84 6.06
C VAL A 65 -0.54 -0.42 6.74
N LYS A 66 0.68 -0.41 7.28
CA LYS A 66 1.25 -1.57 7.99
C LYS A 66 0.43 -2.00 9.20
N ALA A 67 -0.10 -1.04 9.96
CA ALA A 67 -0.92 -1.34 11.14
C ALA A 67 -2.27 -1.99 10.78
N ASN A 68 -2.81 -1.69 9.59
CA ASN A 68 -4.11 -2.22 9.14
C ASN A 68 -3.99 -3.39 8.15
N MET A 69 -2.80 -3.64 7.61
CA MET A 69 -2.61 -4.73 6.67
C MET A 69 -2.52 -6.06 7.41
N VAL A 70 -3.36 -7.01 7.01
CA VAL A 70 -3.27 -8.40 7.47
C VAL A 70 -1.93 -8.98 7.04
N THR A 71 -1.20 -9.52 8.00
CA THR A 71 0.08 -10.19 7.76
C THR A 71 -0.15 -11.56 7.13
N LYS A 72 0.85 -12.05 6.39
CA LYS A 72 0.83 -13.42 5.84
C LYS A 72 0.59 -14.48 6.94
N GLN A 73 1.09 -14.23 8.15
CA GLN A 73 0.95 -15.14 9.28
C GLN A 73 -0.50 -15.19 9.78
N GLU A 74 -1.15 -14.03 9.95
CA GLU A 74 -2.58 -13.96 10.32
C GLU A 74 -3.47 -14.65 9.27
N PHE A 75 -3.14 -14.50 7.99
CA PHE A 75 -3.86 -15.19 6.92
C PHE A 75 -3.75 -16.73 7.02
N VAL A 76 -2.57 -17.25 7.37
CA VAL A 76 -2.36 -18.70 7.57
C VAL A 76 -3.19 -19.22 8.75
N PHE A 77 -3.28 -18.47 9.85
CA PHE A 77 -4.15 -18.85 10.97
C PHE A 77 -5.62 -18.92 10.57
N VAL A 78 -6.11 -17.94 9.81
CA VAL A 78 -7.49 -17.96 9.29
C VAL A 78 -7.71 -19.16 8.37
N GLN A 79 -6.77 -19.46 7.47
CA GLN A 79 -6.86 -20.61 6.58
C GLN A 79 -6.95 -21.92 7.38
N GLN A 80 -6.12 -22.07 8.42
CA GLN A 80 -6.15 -23.24 9.29
C GLN A 80 -7.48 -23.37 10.03
N ALA A 81 -7.99 -22.27 10.61
CA ALA A 81 -9.28 -22.26 11.30
C ALA A 81 -10.45 -22.63 10.36
N VAL A 82 -10.39 -22.20 9.10
CA VAL A 82 -11.38 -22.57 8.07
C VAL A 82 -11.33 -24.06 7.75
N LEU A 83 -10.12 -24.65 7.62
CA LEU A 83 -9.97 -26.09 7.39
C LEU A 83 -10.52 -26.90 8.57
N GLU A 84 -10.20 -26.51 9.79
CA GLU A 84 -10.71 -27.16 11.00
C GLU A 84 -12.24 -27.07 11.09
N THR A 85 -12.79 -25.89 10.80
CA THR A 85 -14.25 -25.68 10.76
C THR A 85 -14.90 -26.57 9.71
N ASN A 86 -14.30 -26.71 8.53
CA ASN A 86 -14.80 -27.57 7.47
C ASN A 86 -14.87 -29.05 7.91
N GLU A 87 -13.83 -29.54 8.57
CA GLU A 87 -13.82 -30.91 9.09
C GLU A 87 -14.85 -31.14 10.21
N ILE A 88 -15.11 -30.14 11.04
CA ILE A 88 -16.17 -30.18 12.05
C ILE A 88 -17.55 -30.25 11.36
N VAL A 89 -17.79 -29.41 10.35
CA VAL A 89 -19.05 -29.38 9.59
C VAL A 89 -19.33 -30.73 8.94
N LYS A 90 -18.34 -31.36 8.28
CA LYS A 90 -18.50 -32.70 7.69
C LYS A 90 -18.94 -33.75 8.71
N LYS A 91 -18.37 -33.71 9.93
CA LYS A 91 -18.76 -34.65 11.00
C LYS A 91 -20.20 -34.41 11.48
N ILE A 92 -20.62 -33.15 11.55
CA ILE A 92 -22.00 -32.79 11.89
C ILE A 92 -22.97 -33.31 10.82
N GLU A 93 -22.66 -33.08 9.54
CA GLU A 93 -23.47 -33.56 8.41
C GLU A 93 -23.64 -35.09 8.44
N GLN A 94 -22.55 -35.83 8.64
CA GLN A 94 -22.60 -37.29 8.78
C GLN A 94 -23.44 -37.76 9.97
N ASN A 95 -23.38 -37.05 11.10
CA ASN A 95 -24.18 -37.39 12.27
C ASN A 95 -25.66 -37.05 12.06
N MET A 96 -25.97 -35.94 11.39
CA MET A 96 -27.35 -35.59 11.00
C MET A 96 -27.94 -36.66 10.10
N GLU A 97 -27.18 -37.15 9.10
CA GLU A 97 -27.64 -38.24 8.24
C GLU A 97 -27.95 -39.52 9.03
N LYS A 98 -27.13 -39.87 10.02
CA LYS A 98 -27.41 -41.00 10.91
C LYS A 98 -28.68 -40.78 11.72
N HIS A 99 -28.90 -39.57 12.23
CA HIS A 99 -30.09 -39.24 13.01
C HIS A 99 -31.37 -39.33 12.16
N GLU A 100 -31.35 -38.83 10.92
CA GLU A 100 -32.47 -38.96 9.98
C GLU A 100 -32.84 -40.44 9.75
N ARG A 101 -31.85 -41.31 9.51
CA ARG A 101 -32.09 -42.76 9.36
C ARG A 101 -32.70 -43.39 10.61
N ILE A 102 -32.29 -42.95 11.81
CA ILE A 102 -32.84 -43.44 13.07
C ILE A 102 -34.30 -42.99 13.22
N LEU A 103 -34.61 -41.73 12.90
CA LEU A 103 -35.96 -41.18 12.95
C LEU A 103 -36.90 -41.93 12.00
N ASP A 104 -36.46 -42.22 10.78
CA ASP A 104 -37.21 -43.04 9.83
C ASP A 104 -37.51 -44.44 10.38
N LEU A 105 -36.51 -45.10 10.97
CA LEU A 105 -36.66 -46.44 11.54
C LEU A 105 -37.63 -46.45 12.71
N LEU A 106 -37.50 -45.48 13.63
CA LEU A 106 -38.39 -45.36 14.80
C LEU A 106 -39.81 -45.03 14.37
N SER A 107 -40.00 -44.18 13.36
CA SER A 107 -41.32 -43.86 12.81
C SER A 107 -42.01 -45.10 12.24
N ARG A 108 -41.29 -45.91 11.45
CA ARG A 108 -41.82 -47.18 10.92
C ARG A 108 -42.20 -48.14 12.04
N ARG A 109 -41.30 -48.37 13.01
CA ARG A 109 -41.57 -49.26 14.15
C ARG A 109 -42.75 -48.78 15.00
N SER A 110 -42.90 -47.47 15.20
CA SER A 110 -44.02 -46.88 15.93
C SER A 110 -45.35 -47.18 15.24
N ILE A 111 -45.42 -47.01 13.91
CA ILE A 111 -46.60 -47.35 13.11
C ILE A 111 -46.93 -48.84 13.21
N GLU A 112 -45.93 -49.71 13.03
CA GLU A 112 -46.09 -51.17 13.14
C GLU A 112 -46.58 -51.59 14.52
N GLN A 113 -46.03 -51.00 15.58
CA GLN A 113 -46.44 -51.26 16.96
C GLN A 113 -47.88 -50.80 17.22
N GLU A 114 -48.28 -49.61 16.75
CA GLU A 114 -49.64 -49.11 16.92
C GLU A 114 -50.67 -50.00 16.18
N ALA A 115 -50.32 -50.47 14.97
CA ALA A 115 -51.15 -51.41 14.22
C ALA A 115 -51.29 -52.76 14.93
N ALA A 116 -50.19 -53.30 15.48
CA ALA A 116 -50.20 -54.54 16.24
C ALA A 116 -51.02 -54.42 17.53
N ILE A 117 -50.87 -53.32 18.27
CA ILE A 117 -51.65 -53.02 19.48
C ILE A 117 -53.14 -52.90 19.15
N SER A 118 -53.47 -52.18 18.09
CA SER A 118 -54.86 -52.03 17.60
C SER A 118 -55.49 -53.37 17.25
N SER A 119 -54.74 -54.24 16.57
CA SER A 119 -55.19 -55.60 16.21
C SER A 119 -55.47 -56.46 17.45
N ILE A 120 -54.59 -56.41 18.47
CA ILE A 120 -54.78 -57.13 19.74
C ILE A 120 -56.02 -56.61 20.49
N ARG A 121 -56.26 -55.29 20.49
CA ARG A 121 -57.46 -54.71 21.12
C ARG A 121 -58.75 -55.20 20.44
N LEU A 122 -58.76 -55.30 19.11
CA LEU A 122 -59.93 -55.76 18.35
C LEU A 122 -60.29 -57.22 18.68
N ILE A 123 -59.30 -58.10 18.80
CA ILE A 123 -59.52 -59.53 19.14
C ILE A 123 -60.00 -59.70 20.59
N LYS A 124 -59.62 -58.80 21.49
CA LYS A 124 -59.97 -58.85 22.92
C LYS A 124 -61.24 -58.09 23.28
N ALA A 125 -61.91 -57.46 22.31
CA ALA A 125 -63.20 -56.83 22.55
C ALA A 125 -64.27 -57.92 22.76
N PRO A 126 -65.03 -57.89 23.88
CA PRO A 126 -66.09 -58.86 24.18
C PRO A 126 -67.31 -58.75 23.26
#